data_AF-A0A918AHB1-F1
#
_entry.id   AF-A0A918AHB1-F1
#
_cell.length_a   1.000
_cell.length_b   1.000
_cell.length_c   1.000
_cell.angle_alpha   90.00
_cell.angle_beta   90.00
_cell.angle_gamma   90.00
#
_symmetry.space_group_name_H-M   'P 1'
#
loop_
_entity.id
_entity.type
_entity.pdbx_description
1 polymer ?
#
loop_
_entity_poly.entity_id
_entity_poly.type
_entity_poly.pdbx_seq_one_letter_code
_entity_poly.pdbx_strand_id
1 'polypeptide(L)'
;MDVKRKWRLLGADGFIPGVIAGVLLTTAATLVLFLPTTTTISSRQPEGEVPGVFVKRHGSPMGGRDYEVWLGQTEDRGHVVRIPSGWGTDFEVRPVEGGLELAFASGGRVFVPERFYTGNR
;
A
#
# COMPACT_ATOMS: atom_id res chain seq x y z
N MET A 1 14.45 62.63 -11.41
CA MET A 1 13.47 61.60 -11.00
C MET A 1 12.76 61.16 -12.27
N ASP A 2 12.69 59.92 -12.74
CA ASP A 2 12.69 58.63 -12.07
C ASP A 2 12.83 57.54 -13.17
N VAL A 3 14.04 57.02 -13.41
CA VAL A 3 14.25 55.89 -14.35
C VAL A 3 14.36 54.56 -13.61
N LYS A 4 14.38 54.59 -12.26
CA LYS A 4 14.55 53.41 -11.40
C LYS A 4 13.25 52.62 -11.18
N ARG A 5 12.06 53.19 -11.46
CA ARG A 5 10.78 52.49 -11.20
C ARG A 5 10.32 51.49 -12.27
N LYS A 6 10.84 51.53 -13.50
CA LYS A 6 10.31 50.70 -14.60
C LYS A 6 10.85 49.26 -14.62
N TRP A 7 12.04 49.02 -14.08
CA TRP A 7 12.65 47.68 -14.04
C TRP A 7 12.14 46.78 -12.91
N ARG A 8 11.28 47.29 -12.02
CA ARG A 8 10.75 46.55 -10.88
C ARG A 8 9.43 45.81 -11.14
N LEU A 9 8.79 46.07 -12.29
CA LEU A 9 7.48 45.49 -12.64
C LEU A 9 7.60 44.33 -13.64
N LEU A 10 8.60 44.36 -14.53
CA LEU A 10 8.76 43.34 -15.58
C LEU A 10 9.36 42.00 -15.11
N GLY A 11 9.88 41.94 -13.88
CA GLY A 11 10.50 40.73 -13.34
C GLY A 11 9.57 39.84 -12.52
N ALA A 12 8.37 40.31 -12.17
CA ALA A 12 7.48 39.62 -11.22
C ALA A 12 6.32 38.87 -11.90
N ASP A 13 5.82 39.38 -13.05
CA ASP A 13 4.58 38.91 -13.67
C ASP A 13 4.68 37.49 -14.25
N GLY A 14 5.86 37.08 -14.72
CA GLY A 14 6.13 35.69 -15.15
C GLY A 14 6.78 34.82 -14.06
N PHE A 15 7.38 35.45 -13.05
CA PHE A 15 8.13 34.74 -12.02
C PHE A 15 7.20 34.07 -11.00
N ILE A 16 6.14 34.76 -10.58
CA ILE A 16 5.13 34.20 -9.67
C ILE A 16 4.44 32.97 -10.27
N PRO A 17 3.89 33.00 -11.51
CA PRO A 17 3.28 31.82 -12.10
C PRO A 17 4.31 30.72 -12.40
N GLY A 18 5.55 31.08 -12.76
CA GLY A 18 6.64 30.10 -12.93
C GLY A 18 6.99 29.37 -11.63
N VAL A 19 7.08 30.08 -10.51
CA VAL A 19 7.32 29.50 -9.18
C VAL A 19 6.16 28.61 -8.76
N ILE A 20 4.92 29.06 -8.95
CA ILE A 20 3.72 28.25 -8.63
C ILE A 20 3.68 26.97 -9.48
N ALA A 21 3.90 27.07 -10.78
CA ALA A 21 3.92 25.92 -11.68
C ALA A 21 5.05 24.94 -11.31
N GLY A 22 6.24 25.46 -10.96
CA GLY A 22 7.36 24.66 -10.49
C GLY A 22 7.05 23.91 -9.20
N VAL A 23 6.50 24.59 -8.20
CA VAL A 23 6.11 23.97 -6.92
C VAL A 23 5.02 22.91 -7.13
N LEU A 24 4.02 23.17 -7.97
CA LEU A 24 2.99 22.18 -8.29
C LEU A 24 3.58 20.94 -8.97
N LEU A 25 4.47 21.12 -9.94
CA LEU A 25 5.14 20.02 -10.63
C LEU A 25 6.04 19.22 -9.67
N THR A 26 6.82 19.88 -8.82
CA THR A 26 7.66 19.21 -7.82
C THR A 26 6.82 18.46 -6.80
N THR A 27 5.70 19.03 -6.36
CA THR A 27 4.76 18.36 -5.44
C THR A 27 4.17 17.11 -6.09
N ALA A 28 3.71 17.22 -7.33
CA ALA A 28 3.17 16.08 -8.09
C ALA A 28 4.24 15.01 -8.32
N ALA A 29 5.45 15.40 -8.72
CA ALA A 29 6.56 14.48 -8.91
C ALA A 29 6.95 13.78 -7.60
N THR A 30 6.94 14.50 -6.48
CA THR A 30 7.19 13.92 -5.15
C THR A 30 6.10 12.92 -4.81
N LEU A 31 4.83 13.25 -4.99
CA LEU A 31 3.75 12.31 -4.73
C LEU A 31 3.88 11.05 -5.59
N VAL A 32 4.12 11.18 -6.89
CA VAL A 32 4.25 10.03 -7.80
C VAL A 32 5.46 9.16 -7.44
N LEU A 33 6.60 9.76 -7.11
CA LEU A 33 7.81 9.03 -6.75
C LEU A 33 7.73 8.37 -5.37
N PHE A 34 6.95 8.95 -4.45
CA PHE A 34 6.85 8.49 -3.07
C PHE A 34 5.53 7.75 -2.75
N LEU A 35 4.63 7.59 -3.71
CA LEU A 35 3.41 6.81 -3.54
C LEU A 35 3.76 5.31 -3.45
N PRO A 36 3.39 4.63 -2.35
CA PRO A 36 3.57 3.18 -2.25
C PRO A 36 2.71 2.50 -3.31
N THR A 37 3.29 1.54 -4.01
CA THR A 37 2.58 0.73 -5.00
C THR A 37 2.06 -0.52 -4.34
N THR A 38 0.75 -0.76 -4.41
CA THR A 38 0.14 -2.02 -3.96
C THR A 38 -0.19 -2.85 -5.19
N THR A 39 0.29 -4.09 -5.24
CA THR A 39 0.01 -5.03 -6.33
C THR A 39 -0.36 -6.38 -5.75
N THR A 40 -1.50 -6.92 -6.16
CA THR A 40 -1.90 -8.28 -5.78
C THR A 40 -1.14 -9.28 -6.63
N ILE A 41 -0.42 -10.18 -5.95
CA ILE A 41 0.46 -11.16 -6.57
C ILE A 41 -0.12 -12.58 -6.52
N SER A 42 -1.09 -12.82 -5.64
CA SER A 42 -1.81 -14.08 -5.55
C SER A 42 -3.21 -13.83 -5.01
N SER A 43 -4.19 -14.51 -5.59
CA SER A 43 -5.57 -14.49 -5.13
C SER A 43 -6.11 -15.91 -5.08
N ARG A 44 -6.72 -16.26 -3.95
CA ARG A 44 -7.54 -17.45 -3.76
C ARG A 44 -8.94 -16.97 -3.40
N GLN A 45 -9.92 -17.35 -4.21
CA GLN A 45 -11.32 -17.03 -3.95
C GLN A 45 -11.81 -17.76 -2.68
N PRO A 46 -12.79 -17.19 -1.96
CA PRO A 46 -13.43 -17.88 -0.85
C PRO A 46 -14.06 -19.20 -1.32
N GLU A 47 -13.96 -20.23 -0.49
CA GLU A 47 -14.54 -21.55 -0.76
C GLU A 47 -15.29 -22.04 0.48
N GLY A 48 -16.62 -22.12 0.39
CA GLY A 48 -17.48 -22.50 1.50
C GLY A 48 -17.33 -21.54 2.69
N GLU A 49 -16.89 -22.08 3.83
CA GLU A 49 -16.65 -21.34 5.08
C GLU A 49 -15.23 -20.74 5.16
N VAL A 50 -14.35 -21.04 4.20
CA VAL A 50 -12.98 -20.51 4.15
C VAL A 50 -12.99 -19.14 3.44
N PRO A 51 -12.43 -18.08 4.06
CA PRO A 51 -12.35 -16.76 3.43
C PRO A 51 -11.43 -16.78 2.20
N GLY A 52 -11.63 -15.80 1.33
CA GLY A 52 -10.68 -15.52 0.27
C GLY A 52 -9.34 -15.06 0.86
N VAL A 53 -8.26 -15.43 0.20
CA VAL A 53 -6.89 -15.12 0.62
C VAL A 53 -6.20 -14.38 -0.51
N PHE A 54 -5.87 -13.12 -0.28
CA PHE A 54 -5.27 -12.25 -1.28
C PHE A 54 -3.92 -11.77 -0.78
N VAL A 55 -2.84 -12.10 -1.49
CA VAL A 55 -1.49 -11.67 -1.15
C VAL A 55 -1.16 -10.42 -1.94
N LYS A 56 -0.94 -9.33 -1.22
CA LYS A 56 -0.55 -8.05 -1.79
C LYS A 56 0.91 -7.76 -1.49
N ARG A 57 1.63 -7.29 -2.50
CA ARG A 57 2.97 -6.73 -2.39
C ARG A 57 2.84 -5.21 -2.27
N HIS A 58 3.47 -4.65 -1.25
CA HIS A 58 3.69 -3.22 -1.10
C HIS A 58 5.13 -2.90 -1.53
N GLY A 59 5.25 -2.14 -2.62
CA GLY A 59 6.50 -1.54 -3.04
C GLY A 59 6.69 -0.20 -2.33
N SER A 60 7.72 -0.09 -1.50
CA SER A 60 8.16 1.19 -0.95
C SER A 60 9.15 1.87 -1.89
N PRO A 61 9.06 3.19 -2.09
CA PRO A 61 10.03 3.98 -2.87
C PRO A 61 11.48 3.79 -2.42
N MET A 62 11.69 3.46 -1.13
CA MET A 62 13.01 3.27 -0.54
C MET A 62 13.56 1.84 -0.66
N GLY A 63 12.98 1.01 -1.56
CA GLY A 63 13.52 -0.31 -1.90
C GLY A 63 13.05 -1.47 -1.01
N GLY A 64 12.14 -1.21 -0.08
CA GLY A 64 11.48 -2.25 0.71
C GLY A 64 10.35 -2.94 -0.05
N ARG A 65 10.27 -4.26 0.04
CA ARG A 65 9.10 -5.04 -0.39
C ARG A 65 8.47 -5.65 0.85
N ASP A 66 7.35 -5.09 1.25
CA ASP A 66 6.52 -5.66 2.31
C ASP A 66 5.40 -6.48 1.68
N TYR A 67 4.97 -7.52 2.38
CA TYR A 67 3.90 -8.39 1.93
C TYR A 67 2.79 -8.41 2.97
N GLU A 68 1.56 -8.40 2.48
CA GLU A 68 0.36 -8.43 3.30
C GLU A 68 -0.57 -9.53 2.78
N VAL A 69 -1.17 -10.26 3.72
CA VAL A 69 -2.20 -11.26 3.44
C VAL A 69 -3.53 -10.66 3.86
N TRP A 70 -4.44 -10.54 2.90
CA TRP A 70 -5.80 -10.06 3.11
C TRP A 70 -6.73 -11.26 3.18
N LEU A 71 -7.46 -11.38 4.29
CA LEU A 71 -8.38 -12.47 4.57
C LEU A 71 -9.81 -11.92 4.59
N GLY A 72 -10.62 -12.25 3.59
CA GLY A 72 -11.97 -11.73 3.49
C GLY A 72 -12.73 -12.19 2.26
N GLN A 73 -13.95 -11.67 2.06
CA GLN A 73 -14.78 -12.06 0.91
C GLN A 73 -14.25 -11.53 -0.42
N THR A 74 -13.59 -10.37 -0.39
CA THR A 74 -13.04 -9.73 -1.60
C THR A 74 -11.64 -9.19 -1.34
N GLU A 75 -10.91 -8.93 -2.41
CA GLU A 75 -9.55 -8.41 -2.37
C GLU A 75 -9.42 -7.08 -1.60
N ASP A 76 -10.47 -6.27 -1.58
CA ASP A 76 -10.48 -4.95 -0.94
C ASP A 76 -11.22 -4.91 0.40
N ARG A 77 -11.83 -6.03 0.82
CA ARG A 77 -12.57 -6.14 2.09
C ARG A 77 -12.14 -7.40 2.83
N GLY A 78 -11.22 -7.22 3.77
CA GLY A 78 -10.75 -8.29 4.64
C GLY A 78 -9.87 -7.80 5.78
N HIS A 79 -9.52 -8.72 6.66
CA HIS A 79 -8.51 -8.52 7.68
C HIS A 79 -7.11 -8.57 7.06
N VAL A 80 -6.25 -7.64 7.44
CA VAL A 80 -4.89 -7.55 6.92
C VAL A 80 -3.91 -8.12 7.92
N VAL A 81 -3.12 -9.09 7.48
CA VAL A 81 -2.00 -9.67 8.21
C VAL A 81 -0.72 -9.26 7.52
N ARG A 82 0.09 -8.44 8.21
CA ARG A 82 1.41 -8.06 7.70
C ARG A 82 2.39 -9.22 7.88
N ILE A 83 3.06 -9.62 6.81
CA ILE A 83 4.07 -10.66 6.84
C ILE A 83 5.38 -10.07 7.35
N PRO A 84 6.01 -10.66 8.39
CA PRO A 84 7.32 -10.21 8.85
C PRO A 84 8.39 -10.28 7.75
N SER A 85 9.29 -9.31 7.75
CA SER A 85 10.39 -9.27 6.80
C SER A 85 11.22 -10.56 6.87
N GLY A 86 11.50 -11.16 5.71
CA GLY A 86 12.29 -12.39 5.60
C GLY A 86 11.49 -13.70 5.62
N TRP A 87 10.17 -13.68 5.91
CA TRP A 87 9.36 -14.90 5.91
C TRP A 87 8.92 -15.36 4.52
N GLY A 88 8.90 -14.44 3.55
CA GLY A 88 8.46 -14.70 2.18
C GLY A 88 6.94 -14.76 2.02
N THR A 89 6.48 -15.13 0.83
CA THR A 89 5.03 -15.23 0.51
C THR A 89 4.58 -16.66 0.28
N ASP A 90 5.45 -17.63 0.48
CA ASP A 90 5.13 -19.04 0.37
C ASP A 90 4.60 -19.53 1.72
N PHE A 91 3.29 -19.70 1.80
CA PHE A 91 2.59 -20.15 2.99
C PHE A 91 1.41 -21.03 2.64
N GLU A 92 1.11 -21.94 3.56
CA GLU A 92 -0.07 -22.78 3.52
C GLU A 92 -1.14 -22.20 4.44
N VAL A 93 -2.40 -22.25 3.99
CA VAL A 93 -3.55 -21.81 4.78
C VAL A 93 -4.21 -23.05 5.34
N ARG A 94 -4.20 -23.19 6.67
CA ARG A 94 -4.79 -24.34 7.36
C ARG A 94 -5.95 -23.90 8.24
N PRO A 95 -7.18 -24.40 7.99
CA PRO A 95 -8.28 -24.21 8.93
C PRO A 95 -7.99 -24.97 10.22
N VAL A 96 -8.17 -24.28 11.35
CA VAL A 96 -7.97 -24.81 12.70
C VAL A 96 -9.15 -24.41 13.57
N GLU A 97 -9.29 -25.03 14.74
CA GLU A 97 -10.39 -24.70 15.64
C GLU A 97 -10.33 -23.21 16.04
N GLY A 98 -11.40 -22.46 15.71
CA GLY A 98 -11.53 -21.04 16.03
C GLY A 98 -10.83 -20.06 15.07
N GLY A 99 -10.27 -20.52 13.95
CA GLY A 99 -9.65 -19.62 12.99
C GLY A 99 -8.87 -20.27 11.85
N LEU A 100 -7.89 -19.52 11.33
CA LEU A 100 -6.95 -19.96 10.30
C LEU A 100 -5.52 -19.82 10.80
N GLU A 101 -4.67 -20.78 10.43
CA GLU A 101 -3.23 -20.69 10.60
C GLU A 101 -2.58 -20.47 9.23
N LEU A 102 -1.79 -19.40 9.12
CA LEU A 102 -0.88 -19.16 8.01
C LEU A 102 0.48 -19.76 8.37
N ALA A 103 0.81 -20.91 7.78
CA ALA A 103 2.08 -21.61 8.01
C ALA A 103 3.06 -21.28 6.90
N PHE A 104 4.11 -20.51 7.21
CA PHE A 104 5.11 -20.06 6.24
C PHE A 104 6.22 -21.09 6.08
N ALA A 105 6.78 -21.20 4.87
CA ALA A 105 7.89 -22.11 4.59
C ALA A 105 9.15 -21.83 5.43
N SER A 106 9.31 -20.58 5.92
CA SER A 106 10.36 -20.18 6.87
C SER A 106 10.21 -20.79 8.27
N GLY A 107 9.10 -21.49 8.55
CA GLY A 107 8.76 -22.07 9.85
C GLY A 107 7.91 -21.14 10.73
N GLY A 108 7.72 -19.89 10.32
CA GLY A 108 6.85 -18.93 10.98
C GLY A 108 5.37 -19.29 10.86
N ARG A 109 4.58 -18.98 11.88
CA ARG A 109 3.14 -19.26 11.92
C ARG A 109 2.39 -18.04 12.42
N VAL A 110 1.28 -17.71 11.77
CA VAL A 110 0.37 -16.66 12.23
C VAL A 110 -1.02 -17.25 12.37
N PHE A 111 -1.57 -17.18 13.58
CA PHE A 111 -2.96 -17.55 13.85
C PHE A 111 -3.86 -16.32 13.69
N VAL A 112 -4.93 -16.49 12.91
CA VAL A 112 -5.94 -15.46 12.67
C VAL A 112 -7.29 -15.99 13.17
N PRO A 113 -7.84 -15.41 14.25
CA PRO A 113 -9.15 -15.78 14.75
C PRO A 113 -10.27 -15.51 13.75
N GLU A 114 -11.28 -16.37 13.73
CA GLU A 114 -12.39 -16.32 12.75
C GLU A 114 -13.10 -14.96 12.69
N ARG A 115 -13.37 -14.38 13.87
CA ARG A 115 -14.00 -13.07 14.05
C ARG A 115 -13.40 -11.92 13.23
N PHE A 116 -12.13 -12.04 12.79
CA PHE A 116 -11.47 -10.99 12.03
C PHE A 116 -11.82 -11.01 10.54
N TYR A 117 -12.12 -12.18 9.96
CA TYR A 117 -12.33 -12.31 8.51
C TYR A 117 -13.75 -12.72 8.11
N THR A 118 -14.57 -13.23 9.03
CA THR A 118 -15.98 -13.54 8.75
C THR A 118 -16.87 -12.31 8.71
N GLY A 119 -16.37 -11.15 9.17
CA GLY A 119 -17.14 -9.91 9.26
C GLY A 119 -18.23 -10.05 10.32
N ASN A 120 -18.20 -9.22 11.36
CA ASN A 120 -19.34 -9.12 12.26
C ASN A 120 -20.56 -8.73 11.41
N ARG A 121 -21.53 -9.64 11.33
CA ARG A 121 -22.80 -9.44 10.64
C ARG A 121 -23.66 -8.39 11.35
#